data_AF-A0A0M3HGW6-F1
#
_entry.id   AF-A0A0M3HGW6-F1
#
_cell.length_a   1.000
_cell.length_b   1.000
_cell.length_c   1.000
_cell.angle_alpha   90.00
_cell.angle_beta   90.00
_cell.angle_gamma   90.00
#
_symmetry.space_group_name_H-M   'P 1'
#
loop_
_entity.id
_entity.type
_entity.pdbx_description
1 polymer ?
#
loop_
_entity_poly.entity_id
_entity_poly.type
_entity_poly.pdbx_seq_one_letter_code
_entity_poly.pdbx_strand_id
1 'polypeptide(L)'
;LQKSNVIRICFQIELAHWFYIDFYCKGDDATPKCAEIGLRDFIRQIFNHCDFLAEFSGQVDQVIEKWREYKSSVPTYGAILLDSSLNYVLLVQGYYARNSWGFPKGKVR
;
A
#
# COMPACT_ATOMS: atom_id res chain seq x y z
N LEU A 1 10.10 25.68 3.87
CA LEU A 1 8.90 25.31 3.07
C LEU A 1 8.81 23.81 2.73
N GLN A 2 9.60 22.94 3.36
CA GLN A 2 9.64 21.52 3.01
C GLN A 2 9.84 20.65 4.26
N LYS A 3 9.13 20.95 5.36
CA LYS A 3 8.93 19.95 6.42
C LYS A 3 7.94 18.92 5.87
N SER A 4 8.49 17.92 5.18
CA SER A 4 8.12 16.51 5.35
C SER A 4 6.64 16.28 5.69
N ASN A 5 5.79 16.33 4.67
CA ASN A 5 4.39 15.95 4.86
C ASN A 5 4.38 14.48 5.28
N VAL A 6 4.02 14.19 6.54
CA VAL A 6 4.02 12.83 7.11
C VAL A 6 3.23 11.86 6.23
N ILE A 7 2.19 12.37 5.54
CA ILE A 7 1.42 11.64 4.53
C ILE A 7 2.29 11.12 3.37
N ARG A 8 3.26 11.90 2.90
CA ARG A 8 4.22 11.49 1.85
C ARG A 8 5.15 10.39 2.34
N ILE A 9 5.55 10.43 3.61
CA ILE A 9 6.37 9.38 4.23
C ILE A 9 5.57 8.07 4.32
N CYS A 10 4.28 8.12 4.64
CA CYS A 10 3.43 6.91 4.66
C CYS A 10 3.39 6.18 3.31
N PHE A 11 3.49 6.87 2.16
CA PHE A 11 3.63 6.20 0.86
C PHE A 11 4.97 5.46 0.72
N GLN A 12 6.06 6.01 1.25
CA GLN A 12 7.37 5.34 1.24
C GLN A 12 7.39 4.15 2.19
N ILE A 13 6.75 4.26 3.36
CA ILE A 13 6.59 3.16 4.30
C ILE A 13 5.76 2.03 3.67
N GLU A 14 4.70 2.36 2.92
CA GLU A 14 3.94 1.35 2.16
C GLU A 14 4.82 0.62 1.14
N LEU A 15 5.67 1.33 0.38
CA LEU A 15 6.60 0.68 -0.54
C LEU A 15 7.61 -0.22 0.19
N ALA A 16 8.14 0.26 1.33
CA ALA A 16 9.05 -0.52 2.16
C ALA A 16 8.38 -1.78 2.75
N HIS A 17 7.10 -1.69 3.10
CA HIS A 17 6.31 -2.83 3.57
C HIS A 17 6.13 -3.90 2.49
N TRP A 18 5.81 -3.50 1.26
CA TRP A 18 5.74 -4.43 0.13
C TRP A 18 7.09 -5.08 -0.15
N PHE A 19 8.17 -4.31 -0.11
CA PHE A 19 9.53 -4.84 -0.22
C PHE A 19 9.85 -5.84 0.90
N TYR A 20 9.47 -5.54 2.14
CA TYR A 20 9.64 -6.45 3.28
C TYR A 20 8.93 -7.79 3.05
N ILE A 21 7.66 -7.77 2.65
CA ILE A 21 6.89 -8.99 2.40
C ILE A 21 7.49 -9.79 1.25
N ASP A 22 7.79 -9.14 0.13
CA ASP A 22 8.19 -9.83 -1.10
C ASP A 22 9.62 -10.39 -1.03
N PHE A 23 10.54 -9.75 -0.30
CA PHE A 23 11.94 -10.17 -0.24
C PHE A 23 12.34 -10.86 1.06
N TYR A 24 11.75 -10.52 2.21
CA TYR A 24 12.14 -11.06 3.52
C TYR A 24 11.16 -12.08 4.11
N CYS A 25 9.86 -11.99 3.79
CA CYS A 25 8.88 -12.99 4.22
C CYS A 25 8.73 -14.13 3.21
N LYS A 26 8.89 -13.84 1.92
CA LYS A 26 8.77 -14.82 0.81
C LYS A 26 10.11 -15.32 0.25
N GLY A 27 11.24 -14.93 0.84
CA GLY A 27 12.58 -15.30 0.38
C GLY A 27 12.89 -16.80 0.45
N ASP A 28 13.93 -17.22 -0.28
CA ASP A 28 14.43 -18.60 -0.32
C ASP A 28 14.79 -19.15 1.07
N ASP A 29 14.76 -20.48 1.21
CA ASP A 29 15.04 -21.23 2.46
C ASP A 29 16.43 -20.96 3.09
N ALA A 30 17.27 -20.16 2.43
CA ALA A 30 18.58 -19.72 2.92
C ALA A 30 18.52 -18.54 3.92
N THR A 31 17.39 -17.83 4.04
CA THR A 31 17.23 -16.71 4.99
C THR A 31 16.17 -17.01 6.05
N PRO A 32 16.35 -16.57 7.31
CA PRO A 32 15.33 -16.73 8.34
C PRO A 32 14.05 -16.01 7.89
N LYS A 33 12.97 -16.76 7.68
CA LYS A 33 11.68 -16.19 7.28
C LYS A 33 11.21 -15.24 8.37
N CYS A 34 11.24 -13.94 8.09
CA CYS A 34 10.70 -12.96 9.01
C CYS A 34 9.17 -13.08 9.05
N ALA A 35 8.57 -12.82 10.22
CA ALA A 35 7.13 -12.90 10.38
C ALA A 35 6.42 -11.93 9.43
N GLU A 36 5.34 -12.37 8.78
CA GLU A 36 4.51 -11.46 7.99
C GLU A 36 3.78 -10.49 8.93
N ILE A 37 4.00 -9.20 8.73
CA ILE A 37 3.41 -8.13 9.57
C ILE A 37 2.45 -7.34 8.67
N GLY A 38 1.26 -7.01 9.18
CA GLY A 38 0.31 -6.17 8.45
C GLY A 38 0.80 -4.74 8.31
N LEU A 39 0.41 -4.05 7.23
CA LEU A 39 0.85 -2.67 6.93
C LEU A 39 0.64 -1.70 8.10
N ARG A 40 -0.48 -1.81 8.83
CA ARG A 40 -0.78 -0.92 9.97
C ARG A 40 0.26 -1.08 11.08
N ASP A 41 0.60 -2.31 11.43
CA ASP A 41 1.57 -2.60 12.48
C ASP A 41 2.99 -2.31 12.02
N PHE A 42 3.29 -2.53 10.75
CA PHE A 42 4.55 -2.11 10.13
C PHE A 42 4.75 -0.59 10.24
N ILE A 43 3.73 0.22 9.91
CA ILE A 43 3.78 1.68 10.05
C ILE A 43 4.06 2.08 11.51
N ARG A 44 3.38 1.46 12.48
CA ARG A 44 3.60 1.74 13.91
C ARG A 44 5.03 1.43 14.35
N GLN A 45 5.59 0.30 13.91
CA GLN A 45 6.96 -0.07 14.23
C GLN A 45 7.96 0.93 13.66
N ILE A 46 7.78 1.37 12.41
CA ILE A 46 8.65 2.38 11.78
C ILE A 46 8.56 3.74 12.50
N PHE A 47 7.35 4.18 12.89
CA PHE A 47 7.18 5.43 13.63
C PHE A 47 7.85 5.41 15.00
N ASN A 48 7.87 4.25 15.67
CA ASN A 48 8.55 4.09 16.95
C ASN A 48 10.07 3.94 16.82
N HIS A 49 10.55 3.41 15.69
CA HIS A 49 11.98 3.16 15.46
C HIS A 49 12.73 4.40 14.96
N CYS A 50 12.07 5.28 14.21
CA CYS A 50 12.69 6.50 13.69
C CYS A 50 12.45 7.69 14.62
N ASP A 51 13.51 8.22 15.24
CA ASP A 51 13.44 9.39 16.15
C ASP A 51 12.70 10.59 15.55
N PHE A 52 12.87 10.82 14.25
CA PHE A 52 12.18 11.89 13.51
C PHE A 52 10.65 11.70 13.42
N LEU A 53 10.16 10.46 13.48
CA LEU A 53 8.73 10.12 13.44
C LEU A 53 8.15 9.83 14.83
N ALA A 54 9.02 9.67 15.85
CA ALA A 54 8.62 9.34 17.21
C ALA A 54 7.68 10.39 17.83
N GLU A 55 7.80 11.66 17.46
CA GLU A 55 6.86 12.72 17.88
C GLU A 55 5.41 12.44 17.45
N PHE A 56 5.22 11.75 16.32
CA PHE A 56 3.90 11.40 15.80
C PHE A 56 3.43 10.00 16.25
N SER A 57 4.24 9.25 16.99
CA SER A 57 3.93 7.88 17.43
C SER A 57 2.61 7.78 18.19
N GLY A 58 2.33 8.73 19.09
CA GLY A 58 1.07 8.80 19.85
C GLY A 58 -0.17 9.14 19.00
N GLN A 59 0.03 9.63 17.77
CA GLN A 59 -1.03 10.01 16.83
C GLN A 59 -1.01 9.19 15.53
N VAL A 60 -0.22 8.11 15.50
CA VAL A 60 0.04 7.32 14.28
C VAL A 60 -1.25 6.82 13.62
N ASP A 61 -2.26 6.46 14.41
CA ASP A 61 -3.55 6.00 13.88
C ASP A 61 -4.30 7.13 13.15
N GLN A 62 -4.26 8.37 13.65
CA GLN A 62 -4.84 9.54 12.97
C GLN A 62 -4.06 9.88 11.69
N VAL A 63 -2.74 9.72 11.71
CA VAL A 63 -1.89 9.91 10.53
C VAL A 63 -2.23 8.87 9.45
N ILE A 64 -2.42 7.61 9.84
CA ILE A 64 -2.81 6.52 8.92
C ILE A 64 -4.18 6.82 8.31
N GLU A 65 -5.14 7.31 9.10
CA GLU A 65 -6.47 7.69 8.61
C GLU A 65 -6.41 8.83 7.60
N LYS A 66 -5.76 9.95 7.93
CA LYS A 66 -5.52 11.06 7.01
C LYS A 66 -4.79 10.62 5.74
N TRP A 67 -3.84 9.69 5.87
CA TRP A 67 -3.14 9.13 4.72
C TRP A 67 -4.08 8.30 3.84
N ARG A 68 -4.96 7.49 4.42
CA ARG A 68 -5.97 6.72 3.66
C ARG A 68 -6.95 7.62 2.94
N GLU A 69 -7.42 8.68 3.58
CA GLU A 69 -8.30 9.69 2.98
C GLU A 69 -7.60 10.42 1.82
N TYR A 70 -6.37 10.88 2.03
CA TYR A 70 -5.60 11.47 0.94
C TYR A 70 -5.34 10.46 -0.18
N LYS A 71 -5.04 9.21 0.18
CA LYS A 71 -4.81 8.16 -0.80
C LYS A 71 -6.07 7.92 -1.63
N SER A 72 -7.27 7.95 -1.04
CA SER A 72 -8.53 7.71 -1.77
C SER A 72 -8.88 8.84 -2.73
N SER A 73 -8.44 10.07 -2.47
CA SER A 73 -8.64 11.22 -3.38
C SER A 73 -7.70 11.23 -4.59
N VAL A 74 -6.63 10.42 -4.59
CA VAL A 74 -5.71 10.33 -5.74
C VAL A 74 -6.45 9.78 -6.97
N PRO A 75 -6.46 10.52 -8.10
CA PRO A 75 -7.10 10.09 -9.33
C PRO A 75 -6.63 8.71 -9.78
N THR A 76 -7.59 7.90 -10.22
CA THR A 76 -7.35 6.54 -10.72
C THR A 76 -7.81 6.46 -12.15
N TYR A 77 -6.92 6.02 -13.03
CA TYR A 77 -7.21 5.81 -14.45
C TYR A 77 -7.19 4.31 -14.74
N GLY A 78 -7.92 3.90 -15.76
CA GLY A 78 -8.01 2.50 -16.15
C GLY A 78 -8.51 2.36 -17.57
N ALA A 79 -8.74 1.12 -17.97
CA ALA A 79 -9.23 0.80 -19.30
C ALA A 79 -10.34 -0.25 -19.22
N ILE A 80 -11.30 -0.14 -20.14
CA ILE A 80 -12.27 -1.19 -20.43
C ILE A 80 -11.79 -1.87 -21.71
N LEU A 81 -11.38 -3.13 -21.57
CA LEU A 81 -10.88 -3.93 -22.67
C LEU A 81 -12.01 -4.84 -23.14
N LEU A 82 -12.42 -4.67 -24.39
CA LEU A 82 -13.42 -5.51 -25.04
C LEU A 82 -12.73 -6.50 -25.98
N ASP A 83 -13.39 -7.63 -26.21
CA ASP A 83 -13.02 -8.54 -27.29
C ASP A 83 -13.43 -7.98 -28.68
N SER A 84 -12.95 -8.59 -29.77
CA SER A 84 -13.23 -8.13 -31.13
C SER A 84 -14.72 -8.21 -31.51
N SER A 85 -15.50 -9.09 -30.86
CA SER A 85 -16.94 -9.20 -31.08
C SER A 85 -17.77 -8.22 -30.23
N LEU A 86 -17.14 -7.48 -29.32
CA LEU A 86 -17.77 -6.55 -28.37
C LEU A 86 -18.80 -7.19 -27.42
N ASN A 87 -18.69 -8.50 -27.16
CA ASN A 87 -19.61 -9.24 -26.28
C ASN A 87 -19.02 -9.50 -24.89
N TYR A 88 -17.69 -9.46 -24.76
CA TYR A 88 -16.98 -9.79 -23.54
C TYR A 88 -16.05 -8.66 -23.11
N VAL A 89 -15.88 -8.53 -21.79
CA VAL A 89 -14.96 -7.56 -21.18
C VAL A 89 -13.96 -8.26 -20.27
N LEU A 90 -12.74 -7.73 -20.22
CA LEU A 90 -11.73 -8.20 -19.27
C LEU A 90 -11.93 -7.55 -17.90
N LEU A 91 -12.07 -8.39 -16.87
CA LEU A 91 -12.09 -7.99 -15.47
C LEU A 91 -10.93 -8.64 -14.72
N VAL A 92 -10.46 -7.98 -13.67
CA VAL A 92 -9.42 -8.49 -12.78
C VAL A 92 -9.99 -8.68 -11.38
N GLN A 93 -9.55 -9.74 -10.70
CA GLN A 93 -9.85 -10.00 -9.30
C GLN A 93 -8.56 -9.87 -8.48
N GLY A 94 -8.61 -9.06 -7.42
CA GLY A 94 -7.49 -8.95 -6.49
C GLY A 94 -7.34 -10.23 -5.66
N TYR A 95 -6.11 -10.65 -5.40
CA TYR A 95 -5.81 -11.88 -4.65
C TYR A 95 -6.52 -11.97 -3.27
N TYR A 96 -6.54 -10.85 -2.53
CA TYR A 96 -7.23 -10.75 -1.24
C TYR A 96 -8.67 -10.25 -1.34
N ALA A 97 -9.13 -9.85 -2.54
CA ALA A 97 -10.48 -9.39 -2.78
C ALA A 97 -11.40 -10.59 -3.03
N ARG A 98 -12.08 -11.06 -1.99
CA ARG A 98 -13.06 -12.14 -2.12
C ARG A 98 -14.25 -11.66 -2.96
N ASN A 99 -14.44 -12.28 -4.12
CA ASN A 99 -15.58 -12.07 -5.02
C ASN A 99 -15.81 -10.63 -5.49
N SER A 100 -14.73 -9.86 -5.67
CA SER A 100 -14.81 -8.52 -6.26
C SER A 100 -14.03 -8.47 -7.56
N TRP A 101 -14.76 -8.33 -8.66
CA TRP A 101 -14.22 -8.17 -10.01
C TRP A 101 -14.35 -6.72 -10.43
N GLY A 102 -13.36 -6.18 -11.13
CA GLY A 102 -13.42 -4.83 -11.67
C GLY A 102 -12.47 -4.61 -12.84
N PHE A 103 -12.62 -3.48 -13.51
CA PHE A 103 -11.73 -3.12 -14.62
C PHE A 103 -10.29 -2.86 -14.15
N PRO A 104 -9.29 -3.19 -14.98
CA PRO A 104 -7.89 -2.88 -14.71
C PRO A 104 -7.71 -1.36 -14.60
N LYS A 105 -7.22 -0.91 -13.44
CA LYS A 105 -7.05 0.51 -13.11
C LYS A 105 -5.92 0.72 -12.10
N GLY A 106 -5.34 1.92 -12.08
CA GLY A 106 -4.24 2.30 -11.21
C GLY A 106 -4.24 3.80 -10.89
N LYS A 107 -3.64 4.16 -9.75
CA LYS A 107 -3.50 5.55 -9.31
C LYS A 107 -2.38 6.24 -10.08
N VAL A 108 -2.57 7.52 -10.42
CA VAL A 108 -1.47 8.34 -10.96
C VAL A 108 -0.46 8.60 -9.85
N ARG A 109 0.82 8.39 -10.16
CA ARG A 109 1.93 8.75 -9.29
C ARG A 109 2.62 10.00 -9.80
#